data_AF-A0A964R687-F1
#
_entry.id   AF-A0A964R687-F1
#
_cell.length_a   1.000
_cell.length_b   1.000
_cell.length_c   1.000
_cell.angle_alpha   90.00
_cell.angle_beta   90.00
_cell.angle_gamma   90.00
#
_symmetry.space_group_name_H-M   'P 1'
#
loop_
_entity.id
_entity.type
_entity.pdbx_description
1 polymer ?
#
loop_
_entity_poly.entity_id
_entity_poly.type
_entity_poly.pdbx_seq_one_letter_code
_entity_poly.pdbx_strand_id
1 'polypeptide(L)'
;MVIIDLLILSSLVRLLIRFEQPWWCAGLYTAYRLALFLAMPGLQMNPWLAACLVAAASSAYFWMLSRLDSAGLLWWLVAIPGLLLQLWLVMWI
;
A
#
# COMPACT_ATOMS: atom_id res chain seq x y z
N MET A 1 -6.36 -2.90 13.58
CA MET A 1 -5.40 -2.36 12.60
C MET A 1 -5.91 -2.46 11.17
N VAL A 2 -6.36 -3.64 10.71
CA VAL A 2 -6.88 -3.87 9.35
C VAL A 2 -7.86 -2.80 8.84
N ILE A 3 -8.81 -2.35 9.66
CA ILE A 3 -9.77 -1.29 9.30
C ILE A 3 -9.07 0.07 9.03
N ILE A 4 -8.05 0.41 9.83
CA ILE A 4 -7.27 1.63 9.67
C ILE A 4 -6.43 1.55 8.40
N ASP A 5 -5.81 0.40 8.12
CA ASP A 5 -5.09 0.16 6.86
C ASP A 5 -6.01 0.30 5.64
N LEU A 6 -7.23 -0.24 5.70
CA LEU A 6 -8.24 -0.08 4.64
C LEU A 6 -8.63 1.39 4.42
N LEU A 7 -8.82 2.15 5.49
CA LEU A 7 -9.13 3.58 5.42
C LEU A 7 -7.97 4.37 4.80
N ILE A 8 -6.73 4.09 5.21
CA ILE A 8 -5.54 4.76 4.69
C ILE A 8 -5.35 4.40 3.21
N LEU A 9 -5.45 3.12 2.85
CA LEU A 9 -5.30 2.65 1.48
C LEU A 9 -6.38 3.23 0.56
N SER A 10 -7.64 3.22 0.99
CA SER A 10 -8.73 3.82 0.20
C SER A 10 -8.56 5.33 0.05
N SER A 11 -8.07 6.03 1.08
CA SER A 11 -7.74 7.45 1.01
C SER A 11 -6.59 7.72 0.03
N LEU A 12 -5.52 6.92 0.08
CA LEU A 12 -4.38 7.01 -0.83
C LEU A 12 -4.77 6.71 -2.27
N VAL A 13 -5.66 5.75 -2.52
CA VAL A 13 -6.19 5.46 -3.86
C VAL A 13 -6.99 6.65 -4.39
N ARG A 14 -7.81 7.31 -3.56
CA ARG A 14 -8.49 8.56 -3.96
C ARG A 14 -7.50 9.68 -4.24
N LEU A 15 -6.45 9.78 -3.43
CA LEU A 15 -5.39 10.77 -3.61
C LEU A 15 -4.62 10.51 -4.91
N LEU A 16 -4.37 9.24 -5.24
CA LEU A 16 -3.76 8.82 -6.50
C LEU A 16 -4.61 9.23 -7.70
N ILE A 17 -5.92 9.00 -7.66
CA ILE A 17 -6.83 9.39 -8.74
C ILE A 17 -6.82 10.90 -8.95
N ARG A 18 -6.64 11.69 -7.89
CA ARG A 18 -6.68 13.15 -7.96
C ARG A 18 -5.35 13.81 -8.33
N PHE A 19 -4.23 13.26 -7.88
CA PHE A 19 -2.90 13.84 -8.08
C PHE A 19 -2.04 13.09 -9.09
N GLU A 20 -2.43 11.87 -9.50
CA GLU A 20 -1.68 11.00 -10.41
C GLU A 20 -0.20 10.80 -10.03
N GLN A 21 0.11 10.92 -8.74
CA GLN A 21 1.47 10.78 -8.21
C GLN A 21 1.62 9.46 -7.44
N PRO A 22 1.96 8.34 -8.14
CA PRO A 22 2.05 7.01 -7.53
C PRO A 22 3.15 6.90 -6.48
N TRP A 23 4.28 7.57 -6.70
CA TRP A 23 5.44 7.51 -5.82
C TRP A 23 5.18 8.15 -4.46
N TRP A 24 4.43 9.26 -4.43
CA TRP A 24 4.03 9.91 -3.18
C TRP A 24 3.07 9.04 -2.38
N CYS A 25 2.11 8.38 -3.04
CA CYS A 25 1.17 7.48 -2.38
C CYS A 25 1.87 6.24 -1.80
N ALA A 26 2.78 5.65 -2.57
CA ALA A 26 3.62 4.53 -2.13
C ALA A 26 4.49 4.93 -0.93
N GLY A 27 5.15 6.09 -1.01
CA GLY A 27 5.98 6.65 0.06
C GLY A 27 5.22 6.91 1.36
N LEU A 28 4.05 7.54 1.28
CA LEU A 28 3.18 7.79 2.43
C LEU A 28 2.73 6.49 3.11
N TYR A 29 2.32 5.50 2.31
CA TYR A 29 1.93 4.18 2.84
C TYR A 29 3.10 3.50 3.55
N THR A 30 4.29 3.52 2.94
CA THR A 30 5.49 2.91 3.53
C THR A 30 5.94 3.60 4.80
N ALA A 31 5.90 4.93 4.86
CA ALA A 31 6.29 5.69 6.03
C ALA A 31 5.35 5.41 7.21
N TYR A 32 4.04 5.37 6.96
CA TYR A 32 3.04 4.98 7.96
C TYR A 32 3.31 3.56 8.51
N ARG A 33 3.56 2.58 7.63
CA ARG A 33 3.83 1.20 8.04
C ARG A 33 5.15 1.06 8.78
N LEU A 34 6.21 1.74 8.33
CA LEU A 34 7.50 1.78 9.01
C LEU A 34 7.35 2.34 10.43
N ALA A 35 6.59 3.43 10.59
CA ALA A 35 6.32 4.03 11.89
C ALA A 35 5.59 3.05 12.83
N LEU A 36 4.63 2.28 12.31
CA LEU A 36 3.96 1.23 13.08
C LEU A 36 4.89 0.09 13.46
N PHE A 37 5.76 -0.37 12.56
CA PHE A 37 6.74 -1.41 12.84
C PHE A 37 7.74 -0.99 13.91
N LEU A 38 8.16 0.28 13.92
CA LEU A 38 9.03 0.83 14.96
C LEU A 38 8.31 1.00 16.30
N ALA A 39 7.01 1.29 16.29
CA ALA A 39 6.20 1.49 17.50
C ALA A 39 5.76 0.17 18.18
N MET A 40 5.77 -0.96 17.45
CA MET A 40 5.38 -2.27 17.97
C MET A 40 6.57 -3.23 18.04
N PRO A 41 7.35 -3.23 19.14
CA PRO A 41 8.47 -4.15 19.33
C PRO A 41 7.93 -5.56 19.63
N GLY A 42 7.73 -6.35 18.58
CA GLY A 42 7.29 -7.75 18.70
C GLY A 42 7.38 -8.56 17.41
N LEU A 43 7.92 -7.98 16.33
CA LEU A 43 8.01 -8.65 15.04
C LEU A 43 9.12 -9.71 15.01
N GLN A 44 8.78 -10.87 14.46
CA GLN A 44 9.74 -11.96 14.21
C GLN A 44 10.69 -11.66 13.04
N MET A 45 10.35 -10.68 12.19
CA MET A 45 11.05 -10.35 10.95
C MET A 45 11.78 -9.00 11.07
N ASN A 46 12.96 -8.89 10.44
CA ASN A 46 13.76 -7.67 10.47
C ASN A 46 12.94 -6.48 9.90
N PRO A 47 12.73 -5.40 10.67
CA PRO A 47 11.86 -4.28 10.28
C PRO A 47 12.32 -3.58 9.01
N TRP A 48 13.62 -3.61 8.69
CA TRP A 48 14.16 -3.05 7.45
C TRP A 48 13.77 -3.88 6.22
N LEU A 49 13.79 -5.22 6.33
CA LEU A 49 13.36 -6.12 5.26
C LEU A 49 11.85 -6.00 5.02
N ALA A 50 11.08 -5.96 6.11
CA ALA A 50 9.64 -5.70 6.10
C ALA A 50 9.30 -4.40 5.36
N ALA A 51 9.99 -3.30 5.71
CA ALA A 51 9.80 -2.00 5.08
C ALA A 51 10.13 -2.01 3.59
N CYS A 52 11.23 -2.64 3.19
CA CYS A 52 11.61 -2.78 1.77
C CYS A 52 10.57 -3.58 0.97
N LEU A 53 10.05 -4.68 1.52
CA LEU A 53 9.00 -5.47 0.89
C LEU A 53 7.71 -4.68 0.72
N VAL A 54 7.27 -3.98 1.77
CA VAL A 54 6.09 -3.11 1.72
C VAL A 54 6.29 -1.98 0.70
N ALA A 55 7.51 -1.42 0.61
CA ALA A 55 7.82 -0.35 -0.33
C ALA A 55 7.87 -0.79 -1.80
N ALA A 56 8.42 -1.97 -2.06
CA ALA A 56 8.40 -2.57 -3.39
C ALA A 56 6.95 -2.89 -3.81
N ALA A 57 6.18 -3.53 -2.93
CA ALA A 57 4.80 -3.91 -3.21
C ALA A 57 3.87 -2.69 -3.38
N SER A 58 4.02 -1.66 -2.55
CA SER A 58 3.22 -0.43 -2.66
C SER A 58 3.58 0.37 -3.89
N SER A 59 4.86 0.52 -4.23
CA SER A 59 5.30 1.18 -5.46
C SER A 59 4.74 0.47 -6.69
N ALA A 60 4.88 -0.86 -6.77
CA ALA A 60 4.36 -1.64 -7.89
C ALA A 60 2.84 -1.47 -8.04
N TYR A 61 2.11 -1.51 -6.92
CA TYR A 61 0.66 -1.35 -6.90
C TYR A 61 0.21 0.04 -7.39
N PHE A 62 0.72 1.12 -6.79
CA PHE A 62 0.33 2.48 -7.16
C PHE A 62 0.80 2.83 -8.58
N TRP A 63 1.96 2.36 -8.99
CA TRP A 63 2.46 2.55 -10.36
C TRP A 63 1.56 1.85 -11.37
N MET A 64 1.15 0.61 -11.12
CA MET A 64 0.25 -0.13 -12.01
C MET A 64 -1.15 0.49 -12.05
N LEU A 65 -1.68 0.95 -10.91
CA LEU A 65 -2.94 1.70 -10.86
C LEU A 65 -2.88 3.01 -11.65
N SER A 66 -1.76 3.73 -11.59
CA SER A 66 -1.59 5.01 -12.31
C SER A 66 -1.55 4.86 -13.83
N ARG A 67 -1.27 3.65 -14.33
CA ARG A 67 -1.26 3.35 -15.77
C ARG A 67 -2.65 3.03 -16.32
N LEU A 68 -3.62 2.77 -15.45
CA LEU A 68 -4.94 2.30 -15.82
C LEU A 68 -5.97 3.42 -15.65
N ASP A 69 -6.91 3.49 -16.59
CA ASP A 69 -8.02 4.43 -16.49
C ASP A 69 -8.92 4.06 -15.31
N SER A 70 -9.15 5.01 -14.41
CA SER A 70 -9.88 4.78 -13.15
C SER A 70 -11.36 4.43 -13.34
N ALA A 71 -11.94 4.68 -14.52
CA ALA A 71 -13.29 4.23 -14.87
C ALA A 71 -13.31 2.83 -15.52
N GLY A 72 -12.14 2.27 -15.85
CA GLY A 72 -12.02 0.97 -16.52
C GLY A 72 -12.23 -0.23 -15.61
N LEU A 73 -12.87 -1.27 -16.12
CA LEU A 73 -13.02 -2.58 -15.44
C LEU A 73 -11.65 -3.19 -15.07
N LEU A 74 -10.63 -2.99 -15.91
CA LEU A 74 -9.26 -3.42 -15.65
C LEU A 74 -8.65 -2.76 -14.41
N TRP A 75 -9.01 -1.51 -14.11
CA TRP A 75 -8.52 -0.81 -12.92
C TRP A 75 -9.04 -1.48 -11.66
N TRP A 76 -10.32 -1.84 -11.61
CA TRP A 76 -10.90 -2.58 -10.48
C TRP A 76 -10.30 -3.98 -10.32
N LEU A 77 -10.02 -4.65 -11.43
CA LEU A 77 -9.33 -5.95 -11.44
C LEU A 77 -7.90 -5.88 -10.91
N VAL A 78 -7.24 -4.73 -10.89
CA VAL A 78 -5.91 -4.57 -10.28
C VAL A 78 -6.03 -4.00 -8.86
N ALA A 79 -6.93 -3.05 -8.64
CA ALA A 79 -7.15 -2.40 -7.35
C ALA A 79 -7.56 -3.39 -6.26
N ILE A 80 -8.56 -4.23 -6.51
CA ILE A 80 -9.07 -5.18 -5.51
C ILE A 80 -8.01 -6.22 -5.09
N PRO A 81 -7.39 -6.98 -6.02
CA PRO A 81 -6.38 -7.96 -5.62
C PRO A 81 -5.10 -7.32 -5.10
N GLY A 82 -4.71 -6.13 -5.57
CA GLY A 82 -3.54 -5.44 -5.04
C GLY A 82 -3.77 -4.92 -3.60
N LEU A 83 -4.98 -4.45 -3.29
CA LEU A 83 -5.42 -4.16 -1.92
C LEU A 83 -5.35 -5.41 -1.03
N LEU A 84 -5.89 -6.53 -1.51
CA LEU A 84 -5.85 -7.81 -0.79
C LEU A 84 -4.42 -8.29 -0.57
N LEU A 85 -3.55 -8.16 -1.57
CA LEU A 85 -2.14 -8.53 -1.48
C LEU A 85 -1.42 -7.70 -0.40
N GLN A 86 -1.64 -6.38 -0.38
CA GLN A 86 -1.05 -5.51 0.64
C GLN A 86 -1.56 -5.87 2.03
N LEU A 87 -2.87 -6.06 2.20
CA LEU A 87 -3.46 -6.52 3.46
C LEU A 87 -2.89 -7.87 3.92
N TRP A 88 -2.72 -8.82 3.00
CA TRP A 88 -2.13 -10.11 3.31
C TRP A 88 -0.66 -9.97 3.72
N LEU A 89 0.14 -9.20 2.99
CA LEU A 89 1.53 -8.89 3.34
C LEU A 89 1.62 -8.29 4.74
N VAL A 90 0.70 -7.39 5.07
CA VAL A 90 0.56 -6.76 6.38
C VAL A 90 0.21 -7.72 7.51
N MET A 91 -0.50 -8.81 7.23
CA MET A 91 -0.87 -9.81 8.25
C MET A 91 0.24 -10.81 8.54
N TRP A 92 1.17 -11.01 7.59
CA TRP A 92 2.26 -11.99 7.69
C TRP A 92 3.58 -11.40 8.17
N ILE A 93 3.73 -10.07 8.13
CA ILE A 93 4.90 -9.32 8.60
C ILE A 93 4.56 -8.73 9.96
#